data_AF-A0A7V4D0H4-F1
#
_entry.id   AF-A0A7V4D0H4-F1
#
_cell.length_a   1.000
_cell.length_b   1.000
_cell.length_c   1.000
_cell.angle_alpha   90.00
_cell.angle_beta   90.00
_cell.angle_gamma   90.00
#
_symmetry.space_group_name_H-M   'P 1'
#
loop_
_entity.id
_entity.type
_entity.pdbx_description
1 polymer ?
#
loop_
_entity_poly.entity_id
_entity_poly.type
_entity_poly.pdbx_seq_one_letter_code
_entity_poly.pdbx_strand_id
1 'polypeptide(L)'
;IYQFPENIKNDDLRREVNRIANQKPVGGVIVQLPLPEHLNKYYVLNPIPREKDVDVLSERALGAFYNGRNPVLPPAVGTVETILTTYNLQLTTLKVAVVGLGFLVGKPIAVWLMRKCSEIYLLYKGCDFKILKNADLVITGVGQPDLIKPEMLKSGAGIIDFGYSIGKSQSANRKAQIRGDFDTERLAISDVRLAFYTPTPGGTGPILVAKIFENFYQLAS
;
A
#
# COMPACT_ATOMS: atom_id res chain seq x y z
N ILE A 1 -3.56 3.54 -22.31
CA ILE A 1 -2.53 4.24 -21.50
C ILE A 1 -2.33 5.62 -22.12
N TYR A 2 -2.37 6.69 -21.31
CA TYR A 2 -2.08 8.05 -21.75
C TYR A 2 -0.76 8.50 -21.11
N GLN A 3 0.14 9.09 -21.90
CA GLN A 3 1.42 9.60 -21.43
C GLN A 3 1.46 11.10 -21.62
N PHE A 4 1.88 11.82 -20.58
CA PHE A 4 1.96 13.27 -20.56
C PHE A 4 3.41 13.70 -20.27
N PRO A 5 3.86 14.84 -20.80
CA PRO A 5 5.21 15.32 -20.57
C PRO A 5 5.40 15.69 -19.09
N GLU A 6 6.62 15.49 -18.58
CA GLU A 6 6.94 15.71 -17.16
C GLU A 6 6.66 17.16 -16.74
N ASN A 7 6.90 18.13 -17.62
CA ASN A 7 6.69 19.56 -17.37
C ASN A 7 5.24 20.03 -17.56
N ILE A 8 4.26 19.12 -17.73
CA ILE A 8 2.85 19.48 -17.82
C ILE A 8 2.41 20.30 -16.59
N LYS A 9 1.53 21.28 -16.79
CA LYS A 9 1.00 22.10 -15.69
C LYS A 9 -0.16 21.37 -14.99
N ASN A 10 -0.38 21.71 -13.72
CA ASN A 10 -1.47 21.18 -12.90
C ASN A 10 -2.84 21.24 -13.59
N ASP A 11 -3.21 22.40 -14.11
CA ASP A 11 -4.52 22.59 -14.76
C ASP A 11 -4.65 21.78 -16.05
N ASP A 12 -3.57 21.67 -16.82
CA ASP A 12 -3.56 20.92 -18.07
C ASP A 12 -3.74 19.43 -17.81
N LEU A 13 -2.96 18.87 -16.87
CA LEU A 13 -3.09 17.48 -16.47
C LEU A 13 -4.46 17.19 -15.87
N ARG A 14 -4.98 18.08 -15.01
CA ARG A 14 -6.32 17.94 -14.43
C ARG A 14 -7.41 17.92 -15.52
N ARG A 15 -7.30 18.79 -16.54
CA ARG A 15 -8.26 18.79 -17.67
C ARG A 15 -8.19 17.48 -18.45
N GLU A 16 -7.00 16.93 -18.68
CA GLU A 16 -6.85 15.65 -19.37
C GLU A 16 -7.40 14.48 -18.55
N VAL A 17 -7.13 14.40 -17.24
CA VAL A 17 -7.71 13.38 -16.36
C VAL A 17 -9.24 13.47 -16.39
N ASN A 18 -9.81 14.68 -16.28
CA ASN A 18 -11.25 14.88 -16.37
C ASN A 18 -11.81 14.45 -17.74
N ARG A 19 -11.13 14.82 -18.83
CA ARG A 19 -11.54 14.45 -20.19
C ARG A 19 -11.55 12.93 -20.36
N ILE A 20 -10.51 12.24 -19.89
CA ILE A 20 -10.39 10.78 -19.96
C ILE A 20 -11.47 10.11 -19.12
N ALA A 21 -11.62 10.52 -17.86
CA ALA A 21 -12.58 9.93 -16.93
C ALA A 21 -14.04 10.04 -17.43
N ASN A 22 -14.38 11.08 -18.19
CA ASN A 22 -15.72 11.29 -18.73
C ASN A 22 -15.98 10.56 -20.07
N GLN A 23 -15.02 9.85 -20.64
CA GLN A 23 -15.26 9.06 -21.85
C GLN A 23 -16.18 7.87 -21.54
N LYS A 24 -17.20 7.66 -22.39
CA LYS A 24 -18.13 6.52 -22.29
C LYS A 24 -17.45 5.14 -22.21
N PRO A 25 -16.41 4.82 -23.01
CA PRO A 25 -15.75 3.51 -22.93
C PRO A 25 -14.85 3.33 -21.69
N VAL A 26 -14.62 4.38 -20.89
CA VAL A 26 -13.73 4.31 -19.72
C VAL A 26 -14.55 3.95 -18.48
N GLY A 27 -14.39 2.72 -17.98
CA GLY A 27 -15.04 2.24 -16.75
C GLY A 27 -14.26 2.51 -15.46
N GLY A 28 -12.96 2.83 -15.55
CA GLY A 28 -12.09 3.08 -14.41
C GLY A 28 -10.86 3.87 -14.80
N VAL A 29 -10.30 4.64 -13.87
CA VAL A 29 -9.15 5.51 -14.09
C VAL A 29 -8.11 5.30 -12.99
N ILE A 30 -6.87 5.16 -13.41
CA ILE A 30 -5.68 5.10 -12.56
C ILE A 30 -4.76 6.23 -13.01
N VAL A 31 -4.28 7.02 -12.05
CA VAL A 31 -3.19 7.97 -12.27
C VAL A 31 -1.94 7.36 -11.64
N GLN A 32 -0.94 7.03 -12.46
CA GLN A 32 0.30 6.44 -11.97
C GLN A 32 1.04 7.44 -11.07
N LEU A 33 1.42 7.00 -9.87
CA LEU A 33 2.18 7.77 -8.89
C LEU A 33 3.61 7.22 -8.74
N PRO A 34 4.58 8.04 -8.28
CA PRO A 34 4.46 9.45 -7.91
C PRO A 34 4.29 10.37 -9.13
N LEU A 35 3.61 11.51 -8.94
CA LEU A 35 3.66 12.61 -9.90
C LEU A 35 4.95 13.42 -9.68
N PRO A 36 5.43 14.14 -10.71
CA PRO A 36 6.43 15.20 -10.58
C PRO A 36 6.13 16.17 -9.41
N GLU A 37 7.18 16.66 -8.74
CA GLU A 37 7.05 17.42 -7.48
C GLU A 37 6.23 18.72 -7.62
N HIS A 38 6.23 19.35 -8.80
CA HIS A 38 5.45 20.57 -9.05
C HIS A 38 3.94 20.30 -9.23
N LEU A 39 3.52 19.03 -9.29
CA LEU A 39 2.12 18.64 -9.47
C LEU A 39 1.47 18.27 -8.13
N ASN A 40 0.31 18.87 -7.87
CA ASN A 40 -0.52 18.52 -6.74
C ASN A 40 -1.37 17.29 -7.08
N LYS A 41 -0.96 16.14 -6.54
CA LYS A 41 -1.68 14.87 -6.73
C LYS A 41 -3.17 14.94 -6.36
N TYR A 42 -3.55 15.62 -5.27
CA TYR A 42 -4.95 15.70 -4.87
C TYR A 42 -5.77 16.48 -5.91
N TYR A 43 -5.21 17.59 -6.40
CA TYR A 43 -5.84 18.38 -7.45
C TYR A 43 -6.05 17.59 -8.75
N VAL A 44 -5.06 16.77 -9.12
CA VAL A 44 -5.09 15.92 -10.32
C VAL A 44 -6.03 14.72 -10.19
N LEU A 45 -6.15 14.14 -8.99
CA LEU A 45 -6.99 12.95 -8.71
C LEU A 45 -8.48 13.29 -8.53
N ASN A 46 -8.80 14.46 -7.95
CA ASN A 46 -10.18 14.87 -7.67
C ASN A 46 -11.17 14.97 -8.85
N PRO A 47 -10.78 15.21 -10.11
CA PRO A 47 -11.72 15.08 -11.23
C PRO A 47 -12.19 13.65 -11.53
N ILE A 48 -11.55 12.62 -10.98
CA ILE A 48 -11.97 11.23 -11.22
C ILE A 48 -13.31 10.99 -10.50
N PRO A 49 -14.38 10.60 -11.21
CA PRO A 49 -15.64 10.23 -10.58
C PRO A 49 -15.45 9.05 -9.63
N ARG A 50 -16.18 9.02 -8.51
CA ARG A 50 -16.04 7.98 -7.48
C ARG A 50 -16.29 6.58 -8.04
N GLU A 51 -17.26 6.45 -8.92
CA GLU A 51 -17.64 5.24 -9.65
C GLU A 51 -16.60 4.80 -10.69
N LYS A 52 -15.53 5.56 -10.90
CA LYS A 52 -14.40 5.18 -11.77
C LYS A 52 -13.06 5.21 -11.02
N ASP A 53 -13.05 5.51 -9.72
CA ASP A 53 -11.86 5.62 -8.89
C ASP A 53 -11.53 4.24 -8.28
N VAL A 54 -10.88 3.40 -9.08
CA VAL A 54 -10.56 2.02 -8.71
C VAL A 54 -9.47 1.91 -7.65
N ASP A 55 -8.66 2.98 -7.47
CA ASP A 55 -7.62 3.05 -6.44
C ASP A 55 -8.12 3.69 -5.14
N VAL A 56 -9.30 4.32 -5.14
CA VAL A 56 -9.87 5.05 -4.00
C VAL A 56 -8.93 6.15 -3.52
N LEU A 57 -8.46 7.02 -4.42
CA LEU A 57 -7.47 8.06 -4.12
C LEU A 57 -7.99 9.49 -4.26
N SER A 58 -9.11 9.70 -4.96
CA SER A 58 -9.79 11.00 -4.92
C SER A 58 -10.28 11.30 -3.51
N GLU A 59 -10.32 12.57 -3.13
CA GLU A 59 -10.80 12.96 -1.80
C GLU A 59 -12.25 12.53 -1.55
N ARG A 60 -13.07 12.47 -2.61
CA ARG A 60 -14.45 11.96 -2.55
C ARG A 60 -14.49 10.47 -2.21
N ALA A 61 -13.67 9.65 -2.87
CA ALA A 61 -13.61 8.20 -2.62
C ALA A 61 -12.97 7.90 -1.25
N LEU A 62 -11.86 8.56 -0.90
CA LEU A 62 -11.21 8.44 0.40
C LEU A 62 -12.13 8.89 1.54
N GLY A 63 -12.81 10.03 1.38
CA GLY A 63 -13.78 10.51 2.36
C GLY A 63 -14.93 9.52 2.55
N ALA A 64 -15.45 8.93 1.47
CA ALA A 64 -16.44 7.86 1.57
C ALA A 64 -15.87 6.63 2.29
N PHE A 65 -14.63 6.25 2.01
CA PHE A 65 -13.98 5.08 2.62
C PHE A 65 -13.77 5.27 4.12
N TYR A 66 -13.28 6.44 4.55
CA TYR A 66 -13.09 6.76 5.97
C TYR A 66 -14.40 6.75 6.76
N ASN A 67 -15.53 7.02 6.09
CA ASN A 67 -16.85 6.95 6.70
C ASN A 67 -17.52 5.57 6.56
N GLY A 68 -16.84 4.57 5.99
CA GLY A 68 -17.41 3.23 5.76
C GLY A 68 -18.52 3.21 4.71
N ARG A 69 -18.50 4.14 3.76
CA ARG A 69 -19.54 4.34 2.73
C ARG A 69 -19.04 4.17 1.29
N ASN A 70 -17.76 3.90 1.09
CA ASN A 70 -17.25 3.58 -0.25
C ASN A 70 -17.57 2.11 -0.57
N PRO A 71 -18.06 1.79 -1.77
CA PRO A 71 -18.44 0.41 -2.11
C PRO A 71 -17.23 -0.53 -2.20
N VAL A 72 -16.04 0.01 -2.44
CA VAL A 72 -14.79 -0.73 -2.57
C VAL A 72 -13.74 -0.24 -1.57
N LEU A 73 -12.76 -1.08 -1.26
CA LEU A 73 -11.64 -0.72 -0.39
C LEU A 73 -10.48 -0.15 -1.22
N PRO A 74 -9.64 0.75 -0.66
CA PRO A 74 -8.34 1.03 -1.25
C PRO A 74 -7.58 -0.29 -1.49
N PRO A 75 -6.93 -0.49 -2.66
CA PRO A 75 -6.31 -1.77 -3.00
C PRO A 75 -5.35 -2.32 -1.93
N ALA A 76 -4.55 -1.45 -1.30
CA ALA A 76 -3.66 -1.85 -0.21
C ALA A 76 -4.40 -2.42 1.01
N VAL A 77 -5.59 -1.87 1.33
CA VAL A 77 -6.45 -2.38 2.41
C VAL A 77 -7.05 -3.73 2.01
N GLY A 78 -7.55 -3.85 0.78
CA GLY A 78 -8.06 -5.13 0.26
C GLY A 78 -7.00 -6.23 0.24
N THR A 79 -5.74 -5.86 -0.02
CA THR A 79 -4.59 -6.78 0.08
C THR A 79 -4.37 -7.27 1.51
N VAL A 80 -4.36 -6.36 2.50
CA VAL A 80 -4.26 -6.75 3.92
C VAL A 80 -5.40 -7.68 4.31
N GLU A 81 -6.64 -7.31 3.98
CA GLU A 81 -7.83 -8.12 4.29
C GLU A 81 -7.75 -9.53 3.69
N THR A 82 -7.25 -9.64 2.45
CA THR A 82 -7.06 -10.94 1.77
C THR A 82 -6.01 -11.80 2.46
N ILE A 83 -4.88 -11.21 2.87
CA ILE A 83 -3.82 -11.94 3.58
C ILE A 83 -4.32 -12.39 4.95
N LEU A 84 -4.99 -11.51 5.70
CA LEU A 84 -5.56 -11.85 7.01
C LEU A 84 -6.56 -13.01 6.90
N THR A 85 -7.41 -12.98 5.88
CA THR A 85 -8.38 -14.07 5.60
C THR A 85 -7.65 -15.37 5.26
N THR A 86 -6.64 -15.31 4.39
CA THR A 86 -5.83 -16.48 4.00
C THR A 86 -5.19 -17.18 5.20
N TYR A 87 -4.70 -16.40 6.17
CA TYR A 87 -4.07 -16.92 7.39
C TYR A 87 -5.05 -17.10 8.58
N ASN A 88 -6.36 -16.90 8.38
CA ASN A 88 -7.40 -16.97 9.41
C ASN A 88 -7.08 -16.14 10.67
N LEU A 89 -6.57 -14.93 10.47
CA LEU A 89 -6.14 -14.03 11.55
C LEU A 89 -7.30 -13.17 12.05
N GLN A 90 -7.57 -13.23 13.35
CA GLN A 90 -8.59 -12.41 14.00
C GLN A 90 -7.97 -11.11 14.52
N LEU A 91 -8.20 -10.00 13.82
CA LEU A 91 -7.62 -8.70 14.20
C LEU A 91 -7.92 -8.30 15.65
N THR A 92 -9.12 -8.62 16.16
CA THR A 92 -9.59 -8.22 17.50
C THR A 92 -8.70 -8.70 18.65
N THR A 93 -7.86 -9.73 18.41
CA THR A 93 -6.90 -10.23 19.41
C THR A 93 -5.47 -9.73 19.18
N LEU A 94 -5.17 -9.13 18.04
CA LEU A 94 -3.81 -8.81 17.60
C LEU A 94 -3.42 -7.36 17.89
N LYS A 95 -2.19 -7.18 18.36
CA LYS A 95 -1.50 -5.89 18.38
C LYS A 95 -0.87 -5.66 17.01
N VAL A 96 -1.29 -4.62 16.30
CA VAL A 96 -0.88 -4.39 14.90
C VAL A 96 -0.01 -3.13 14.81
N ALA A 97 1.18 -3.25 14.23
CA ALA A 97 2.03 -2.10 13.89
C ALA A 97 1.92 -1.78 12.39
N VAL A 98 1.72 -0.50 12.06
CA VAL A 98 1.79 0.03 10.70
C VAL A 98 3.03 0.92 10.60
N VAL A 99 4.01 0.52 9.79
CA VAL A 99 5.28 1.24 9.59
C VAL A 99 5.25 1.96 8.26
N GLY A 100 5.36 3.29 8.32
CA GLY A 100 5.12 4.18 7.20
C GLY A 100 3.64 4.53 7.11
N LEU A 101 3.33 5.83 7.08
CA LEU A 101 1.95 6.36 6.98
C LEU A 101 1.74 7.07 5.64
N GLY A 102 2.31 6.48 4.58
CA GLY A 102 2.21 6.99 3.22
C GLY A 102 0.77 6.99 2.70
N PHE A 103 0.53 7.83 1.69
CA PHE A 103 -0.79 8.05 1.09
C PHE A 103 -1.42 6.78 0.52
N LEU A 104 -0.62 5.91 -0.12
CA LEU A 104 -1.11 4.75 -0.87
C LEU A 104 -1.35 3.50 -0.01
N VAL A 105 -0.58 3.34 1.06
CA VAL A 105 -0.53 2.09 1.83
C VAL A 105 -0.83 2.35 3.30
N GLY A 106 0.11 2.96 4.01
CA GLY A 106 0.06 3.07 5.47
C GLY A 106 -1.16 3.82 6.01
N LYS A 107 -1.46 5.01 5.47
CA LYS A 107 -2.59 5.82 5.94
C LYS A 107 -3.95 5.13 5.76
N PRO A 108 -4.33 4.60 4.58
CA PRO A 108 -5.62 3.92 4.44
C PRO A 108 -5.71 2.63 5.28
N ILE A 109 -4.61 1.88 5.43
CA ILE A 109 -4.57 0.70 6.31
C ILE A 109 -4.76 1.09 7.78
N ALA A 110 -4.09 2.14 8.25
CA ALA A 110 -4.23 2.64 9.61
C ALA A 110 -5.68 3.02 9.93
N VAL A 111 -6.36 3.73 9.01
CA VAL A 111 -7.78 4.10 9.18
C VAL A 111 -8.67 2.86 9.19
N TRP A 112 -8.45 1.90 8.30
CA TRP A 112 -9.23 0.67 8.26
C TRP A 112 -9.10 -0.17 9.52
N LEU A 113 -7.91 -0.20 10.12
CA LEU A 113 -7.63 -0.93 11.35
C LEU A 113 -8.23 -0.26 12.60
N MET A 114 -8.66 1.00 12.53
CA MET A 114 -9.27 1.69 13.67
C MET A 114 -10.45 0.87 14.20
N ARG A 115 -10.38 0.51 15.49
CA ARG A 115 -11.39 -0.31 16.20
C ARG A 115 -11.54 -1.75 15.68
N LYS A 116 -10.62 -2.25 14.84
CA LYS A 116 -10.61 -3.65 14.39
C LYS A 116 -9.60 -4.52 15.13
N CYS A 117 -8.57 -3.92 15.73
CA CYS A 117 -7.52 -4.62 16.44
C CYS A 117 -7.47 -4.32 17.95
N SER A 118 -6.75 -5.14 18.73
CA SER A 118 -6.66 -4.95 20.18
C SER A 118 -5.84 -3.70 20.53
N GLU A 119 -4.70 -3.52 19.88
CA GLU A 119 -3.86 -2.32 19.93
C GLU A 119 -3.35 -1.99 18.53
N ILE A 120 -3.13 -0.71 18.25
CA ILE A 120 -2.53 -0.24 17.00
C ILE A 120 -1.34 0.66 17.27
N TYR A 121 -0.20 0.37 16.64
CA TYR A 121 1.00 1.21 16.65
C TYR A 121 1.16 1.86 15.28
N LEU A 122 1.16 3.18 15.22
CA LEU A 122 1.36 3.93 13.98
C LEU A 122 2.76 4.55 14.01
N LEU A 123 3.65 4.04 13.17
CA LEU A 123 5.07 4.39 13.18
C LEU A 123 5.44 5.17 11.93
N TYR A 124 5.88 6.41 12.12
CA TYR A 124 6.37 7.28 11.06
C TYR A 124 7.89 7.44 11.15
N LYS A 125 8.46 8.20 10.21
CA LYS A 125 9.89 8.51 10.18
C LYS A 125 10.34 9.11 11.52
N GLY A 126 11.36 8.51 12.12
CA GLY A 126 11.96 8.95 13.40
C GLY A 126 11.39 8.28 14.65
N CYS A 127 10.36 7.44 14.54
CA CYS A 127 9.85 6.66 15.67
C CYS A 127 10.85 5.58 16.13
N ASP A 128 10.78 5.19 17.41
CA ASP A 128 11.54 4.04 17.93
C ASP A 128 10.86 2.72 17.54
N PHE A 129 11.54 1.92 16.72
CA PHE A 129 11.05 0.63 16.25
C PHE A 129 11.18 -0.51 17.28
N LYS A 130 11.72 -0.26 18.49
CA LYS A 130 11.69 -1.25 19.57
C LYS A 130 10.28 -1.72 19.91
N ILE A 131 9.26 -0.88 19.69
CA ILE A 131 7.86 -1.23 19.92
C ILE A 131 7.38 -2.40 19.05
N LEU A 132 8.05 -2.69 17.92
CA LEU A 132 7.75 -3.85 17.06
C LEU A 132 7.91 -5.19 17.80
N LYS A 133 8.65 -5.24 18.91
CA LYS A 133 8.73 -6.40 19.81
C LYS A 133 7.40 -6.76 20.48
N ASN A 134 6.46 -5.81 20.51
CA ASN A 134 5.15 -5.98 21.13
C ASN A 134 4.04 -6.20 20.08
N ALA A 135 4.35 -6.17 18.79
CA ALA A 135 3.36 -6.34 17.72
C ALA A 135 3.24 -7.82 17.32
N ASP A 136 2.01 -8.31 17.19
CA ASP A 136 1.70 -9.62 16.65
C ASP A 136 1.68 -9.61 15.11
N LEU A 137 1.39 -8.45 14.53
CA LEU A 137 1.39 -8.23 13.08
C LEU A 137 2.06 -6.90 12.77
N VAL A 138 3.00 -6.90 11.83
CA VAL A 138 3.65 -5.69 11.32
C VAL A 138 3.31 -5.54 9.84
N ILE A 139 2.75 -4.39 9.47
CA ILE A 139 2.44 -4.00 8.11
C ILE A 139 3.36 -2.84 7.75
N THR A 140 4.20 -2.99 6.73
CA THR A 140 5.20 -1.97 6.34
C THR A 140 5.02 -1.54 4.90
N GLY A 141 5.22 -0.25 4.63
CA GLY A 141 5.13 0.34 3.29
C GLY A 141 5.91 1.66 3.21
N VAL A 142 7.19 1.60 3.56
CA VAL A 142 8.14 2.72 3.59
C VAL A 142 8.87 2.87 2.26
N GLY A 143 9.18 1.75 1.60
CA GLY A 143 10.01 1.74 0.38
C GLY A 143 11.51 1.85 0.68
N GLN A 144 11.95 1.42 1.86
CA GLN A 144 13.35 1.44 2.27
C GLN A 144 13.84 0.00 2.49
N PRO A 145 14.74 -0.52 1.63
CA PRO A 145 15.29 -1.86 1.75
C PRO A 145 15.78 -2.18 3.17
N ASP A 146 15.42 -3.37 3.65
CA ASP A 146 16.02 -3.99 4.83
C ASP A 146 15.88 -3.14 6.12
N LEU A 147 14.90 -2.24 6.16
CA LEU A 147 14.58 -1.37 7.28
C LEU A 147 14.11 -2.17 8.50
N ILE A 148 13.19 -3.11 8.27
CA ILE A 148 12.64 -3.97 9.30
C ILE A 148 13.51 -5.21 9.41
N LYS A 149 14.20 -5.35 10.55
CA LYS A 149 15.08 -6.48 10.81
C LYS A 149 14.39 -7.51 11.70
N PRO A 150 14.68 -8.81 11.54
CA PRO A 150 14.07 -9.87 12.36
C PRO A 150 14.20 -9.61 13.86
N GLU A 151 15.35 -9.10 14.33
CA GLU A 151 15.58 -8.87 15.76
C GLU A 151 14.74 -7.73 16.34
N MET A 152 14.06 -6.94 15.51
CA MET A 152 13.10 -5.94 15.97
C MET A 152 11.73 -6.56 16.27
N LEU A 153 11.47 -7.77 15.79
CA LEU A 153 10.14 -8.38 15.78
C LEU A 153 9.92 -9.31 16.98
N LYS A 154 8.65 -9.46 17.37
CA LYS A 154 8.19 -10.52 18.27
C LYS A 154 8.33 -11.88 17.60
N SER A 155 8.86 -12.88 18.30
CA SER A 155 8.78 -14.27 17.82
C SER A 155 7.32 -14.71 17.73
N GLY A 156 6.92 -15.28 16.60
CA GLY A 156 5.56 -15.61 16.24
C GLY A 156 4.81 -14.49 15.51
N ALA A 157 5.42 -13.32 15.27
CA ALA A 157 4.75 -12.25 14.53
C ALA A 157 4.53 -12.58 13.05
N GLY A 158 3.52 -11.95 12.46
CA GLY A 158 3.32 -11.87 11.01
C GLY A 158 3.90 -10.58 10.41
N ILE A 159 4.38 -10.64 9.17
CA ILE A 159 4.84 -9.48 8.41
C ILE A 159 4.06 -9.36 7.08
N ILE A 160 3.48 -8.20 6.82
CA ILE A 160 2.94 -7.82 5.50
C ILE A 160 3.77 -6.64 4.97
N ASP A 161 4.58 -6.92 3.95
CA ASP A 161 5.55 -6.01 3.36
C ASP A 161 5.06 -5.49 2.00
N PHE A 162 4.69 -4.21 1.97
CA PHE A 162 4.40 -3.43 0.77
C PHE A 162 5.62 -2.66 0.26
N GLY A 163 6.75 -2.74 0.96
CA GLY A 163 8.00 -2.14 0.55
C GLY A 163 8.40 -2.63 -0.82
N TYR A 164 8.81 -1.68 -1.66
CA TYR A 164 9.33 -1.97 -2.98
C TYR A 164 10.46 -0.99 -3.27
N SER A 165 11.65 -1.55 -3.46
CA SER A 165 12.81 -0.78 -3.88
C SER A 165 13.65 -1.60 -4.84
N ILE A 166 14.18 -0.92 -5.84
CA ILE A 166 15.06 -1.50 -6.86
C ILE A 166 16.49 -1.17 -6.46
N GLY A 167 17.21 -2.16 -5.92
CA GLY A 167 18.62 -2.00 -5.61
C GLY A 167 19.44 -1.84 -6.89
N LYS A 168 20.43 -0.94 -6.89
CA LYS A 168 21.48 -0.94 -7.93
C LYS A 168 22.29 -2.21 -7.76
N SER A 169 22.29 -3.10 -8.76
CA SER A 169 23.17 -4.28 -8.73
C SER A 169 24.62 -3.81 -8.68
N GLN A 170 25.38 -4.28 -7.68
CA GLN A 170 26.82 -4.01 -7.59
C GLN A 170 27.66 -4.79 -8.61
N SER A 171 27.03 -5.67 -9.40
CA SER A 171 27.70 -6.49 -10.41
C SER A 171 27.00 -6.35 -11.77
N ALA A 172 27.77 -6.06 -12.81
CA ALA A 172 27.29 -5.87 -14.19
C ALA A 172 26.48 -7.07 -14.74
N ASN A 173 26.55 -8.24 -14.09
CA ASN A 173 25.91 -9.50 -14.53
C ASN A 173 24.73 -9.97 -13.66
N ARG A 174 24.25 -9.18 -12.67
CA ARG A 174 23.01 -9.52 -11.92
C ARG A 174 21.90 -8.52 -12.23
N LYS A 175 20.70 -9.03 -12.54
CA LYS A 175 19.47 -8.23 -12.62
C LYS A 175 19.29 -7.43 -11.33
N ALA A 176 18.80 -6.19 -11.44
CA ALA A 176 18.50 -5.36 -10.26
C ALA A 176 17.61 -6.16 -9.28
N GLN A 177 18.07 -6.29 -8.04
CA GLN A 177 17.34 -7.07 -7.03
C GLN A 177 16.24 -6.17 -6.45
N ILE A 178 14.99 -6.61 -6.63
CA ILE A 178 13.85 -6.01 -5.96
C ILE A 178 13.92 -6.46 -4.49
N ARG A 179 13.87 -5.50 -3.57
CA ARG A 179 13.86 -5.74 -2.13
C ARG A 179 12.68 -5.03 -1.47
N GLY A 180 12.13 -5.66 -0.45
CA GLY A 180 11.08 -5.10 0.40
C GLY A 180 11.65 -4.31 1.57
N ASP A 181 10.78 -3.82 2.45
CA ASP A 181 11.23 -3.17 3.69
C ASP A 181 11.77 -4.20 4.69
N PHE A 182 11.37 -5.47 4.59
CA PHE A 182 11.77 -6.55 5.49
C PHE A 182 13.03 -7.29 5.02
N ASP A 183 14.02 -7.40 5.91
CA ASP A 183 15.30 -8.07 5.67
C ASP A 183 15.15 -9.60 5.77
N THR A 184 14.74 -10.22 4.66
CA THR A 184 14.56 -11.68 4.56
C THR A 184 15.88 -12.44 4.57
N GLU A 185 16.98 -11.83 4.11
CA GLU A 185 18.31 -12.45 4.11
C GLU A 185 18.78 -12.65 5.56
N ARG A 186 18.57 -11.65 6.42
CA ARG A 186 18.86 -11.73 7.84
C ARG A 186 17.92 -12.66 8.60
N LEU A 187 16.67 -12.82 8.15
CA LEU A 187 15.76 -13.80 8.75
C LEU A 187 16.33 -15.23 8.68
N ALA A 188 17.00 -15.59 7.58
CA ALA A 188 17.55 -16.92 7.37
C ALA A 188 18.62 -17.32 8.40
N ILE A 189 19.28 -16.35 9.02
CA ILE A 189 20.33 -16.56 10.04
C ILE A 189 19.89 -16.11 11.44
N SER A 190 18.64 -15.70 11.62
CA SER A 190 18.11 -15.22 12.89
C SER A 190 17.50 -16.35 13.72
N ASP A 191 17.53 -16.22 15.05
CA ASP A 191 16.78 -17.08 15.97
C ASP A 191 15.29 -16.74 16.04
N VAL A 192 14.88 -15.59 15.47
CA VAL A 192 13.48 -15.19 15.40
C VAL A 192 12.73 -16.14 14.46
N ARG A 193 11.54 -16.57 14.88
CA ARG A 193 10.62 -17.37 14.07
C ARG A 193 9.37 -16.53 13.84
N LEU A 194 8.99 -16.31 12.58
CA LEU A 194 7.76 -15.61 12.22
C LEU A 194 6.63 -16.62 11.97
N ALA A 195 5.39 -16.23 12.25
CA ALA A 195 4.24 -17.03 11.86
C ALA A 195 4.09 -17.03 10.33
N PHE A 196 4.32 -15.89 9.69
CA PHE A 196 4.43 -15.75 8.24
C PHE A 196 5.11 -14.41 7.90
N TYR A 197 5.55 -14.28 6.65
CA TYR A 197 5.88 -13.00 6.05
C TYR A 197 5.49 -13.01 4.56
N THR A 198 5.12 -11.86 4.01
CA THR A 198 4.93 -11.73 2.56
C THR A 198 6.28 -11.46 1.87
N PRO A 199 6.68 -12.24 0.86
CA PRO A 199 7.96 -12.03 0.17
C PRO A 199 7.91 -10.82 -0.76
N THR A 200 9.08 -10.23 -1.02
CA THR A 200 9.25 -9.20 -2.05
C THR A 200 10.40 -9.58 -2.98
N PRO A 201 10.14 -9.81 -4.29
CA PRO A 201 8.86 -9.75 -4.99
C PRO A 201 7.94 -10.96 -4.71
N GLY A 202 6.67 -10.87 -5.12
CA GLY A 202 5.72 -12.00 -5.15
C GLY A 202 4.68 -12.05 -4.03
N GLY A 203 4.76 -11.18 -3.02
CA GLY A 203 3.81 -11.10 -1.92
C GLY A 203 2.66 -10.12 -2.18
N THR A 204 2.74 -8.92 -1.63
CA THR A 204 1.64 -7.93 -1.65
C THR A 204 1.32 -7.38 -3.04
N GLY A 205 2.33 -7.23 -3.90
CA GLY A 205 2.19 -6.64 -5.24
C GLY A 205 1.16 -7.32 -6.14
N PRO A 206 1.26 -8.63 -6.42
CA PRO A 206 0.27 -9.36 -7.23
C PRO A 206 -1.16 -9.29 -6.67
N ILE A 207 -1.31 -9.34 -5.34
CA ILE A 207 -2.62 -9.24 -4.68
C ILE A 207 -3.20 -7.83 -4.88
N LEU A 208 -2.37 -6.79 -4.74
CA LEU A 208 -2.80 -5.40 -4.95
C LEU A 208 -3.32 -5.20 -6.37
N VAL A 209 -2.64 -5.75 -7.38
CA VAL A 209 -3.11 -5.71 -8.77
C VAL A 209 -4.46 -6.42 -8.92
N ALA A 210 -4.63 -7.60 -8.32
CA ALA A 210 -5.91 -8.30 -8.32
C ALA A 210 -7.03 -7.44 -7.69
N LYS A 211 -6.74 -6.73 -6.58
CA LYS A 211 -7.69 -5.81 -5.94
C LYS A 211 -8.08 -4.60 -6.78
N ILE A 212 -7.16 -4.08 -7.59
CA ILE A 212 -7.51 -3.05 -8.57
C ILE A 212 -8.54 -3.58 -9.58
N PHE A 213 -8.34 -4.80 -10.10
CA PHE A 213 -9.29 -5.40 -11.05
C PHE A 213 -10.64 -5.76 -10.40
N GLU A 214 -10.64 -6.25 -9.15
CA GLU A 214 -11.87 -6.47 -8.39
C GLU A 214 -12.62 -5.16 -8.18
N ASN A 215 -11.93 -4.08 -7.80
CA ASN A 215 -12.53 -2.76 -7.65
C ASN A 215 -13.12 -2.25 -8.97
N PHE A 216 -12.38 -2.40 -10.07
CA PHE A 216 -12.87 -2.06 -11.41
C PHE A 216 -14.17 -2.81 -11.73
N TYR A 217 -14.19 -4.12 -11.53
CA TYR A 217 -15.38 -4.92 -11.79
C TYR A 217 -16.57 -4.48 -10.94
N GLN A 218 -16.36 -4.25 -9.64
CA GLN A 218 -17.44 -3.84 -8.71
C GLN A 218 -17.98 -2.44 -8.99
N LEU A 219 -17.14 -1.52 -9.44
CA LEU A 219 -17.55 -0.14 -9.75
C LEU A 219 -18.19 0.00 -11.13
N ALA A 220 -17.80 -0.83 -12.10
CA ALA A 220 -18.29 -0.78 -13.48
C ALA A 220 -19.52 -1.67 -13.73
N SER A 221 -19.89 -2.54 -12.78
CA SER A 221 -21.11 -3.37 -12.83
C SER A 221 -22.33 -2.62 -12.33
#